data_AF-V9L5D8-F1
#
_entry.id   AF-V9L5D8-F1
#
_cell.length_a   1.000
_cell.length_b   1.000
_cell.length_c   1.000
_cell.angle_alpha   90.00
_cell.angle_beta   90.00
_cell.angle_gamma   90.00
#
_symmetry.space_group_name_H-M   'P 1'
#
loop_
_entity.id
_entity.type
_entity.pdbx_description
1 polymer ?
#
loop_
_entity_poly.entity_id
_entity_poly.type
_entity_poly.pdbx_seq_one_letter_code
_entity_poly.pdbx_strand_id
1 'polypeptide(L)'
;PPLSLSLTDALETPDTLSDCPSASDGVCEPESVLGEEEAGAGKRSRTSSRRGKRATAGQKSETEEGRKETEARRREAEAGSSGESRDVVKTVIVRGKAAVDTECKAQIGKAHVYSAGSEVFDAVLNQTNLQFNNNKFYIIQLLQENSAGCFSVWMRWGRVGKVGQSSLVPCGNDLNKAKSIFEKKFLDKTKNEWSERGNFEKVEGKYDMVKLDYSLGDGKGDEEQGRGKVAGDQERVTPDCRLDRRVQELLQLICDLQAMEETVLEMKYDIKKAPLGKLTGEQVKMGYVSLKRIEDCLNRKATGRQLVEACNEFYTRIPHDFGLKTPPLIRTKKELQEKVTLLEALSDIEIAIKLVTRVSDTEEHPLD
;
A
#
# COMPACT_ATOMS: atom_id res chain seq x y z
N PRO A 1 24.54 -21.09 13.92
CA PRO A 1 24.78 -19.89 13.08
C PRO A 1 23.71 -19.83 11.98
N PRO A 2 22.74 -18.91 12.02
CA PRO A 2 21.79 -18.81 10.92
C PRO A 2 22.52 -18.23 9.71
N LEU A 3 22.25 -18.84 8.56
CA LEU A 3 22.83 -18.51 7.26
C LEU A 3 22.43 -17.08 6.90
N SER A 4 23.40 -16.17 6.88
CA SER A 4 23.22 -14.83 6.33
C SER A 4 23.16 -14.94 4.81
N LEU A 5 21.95 -15.10 4.26
CA LEU A 5 21.72 -14.82 2.85
C LEU A 5 21.97 -13.33 2.65
N SER A 6 22.91 -13.04 1.76
CA SER A 6 23.25 -11.67 1.41
C SER A 6 22.09 -11.09 0.58
N LEU A 7 21.81 -9.78 0.68
CA LEU A 7 20.77 -9.12 -0.12
C LEU A 7 20.92 -9.36 -1.64
N THR A 8 22.12 -9.75 -2.07
CA THR A 8 22.44 -10.15 -3.44
C THR A 8 21.83 -11.51 -3.84
N ASP A 9 21.68 -12.45 -2.91
CA ASP A 9 21.16 -13.80 -3.20
C ASP A 9 19.64 -13.79 -3.48
N ALA A 10 18.91 -12.78 -3.00
CA ALA A 10 17.46 -12.64 -3.22
C ALA A 10 17.09 -12.11 -4.63
N LEU A 11 18.07 -11.67 -5.43
CA LEU A 11 17.84 -11.08 -6.75
C LEU A 11 18.12 -12.05 -7.93
N GLU A 12 18.71 -13.21 -7.68
CA GLU A 12 19.11 -14.16 -8.71
C GLU A 12 18.27 -15.44 -8.64
N THR A 13 17.38 -15.62 -9.62
CA THR A 13 16.86 -16.95 -9.99
C THR A 13 17.32 -17.23 -11.43
N PRO A 14 17.80 -18.44 -11.75
CA PRO A 14 18.38 -18.73 -13.05
C PRO A 14 17.30 -19.25 -14.02
N ASP A 15 16.90 -18.43 -14.99
CA ASP A 15 16.25 -18.92 -16.20
C ASP A 15 17.31 -19.10 -17.30
N THR A 16 17.49 -20.35 -17.73
CA THR A 16 18.34 -20.71 -18.87
C THR A 16 17.49 -21.30 -20.00
N LEU A 17 17.84 -20.85 -21.22
CA LEU A 17 17.74 -21.49 -22.54
C LEU A 17 16.38 -21.56 -23.25
N SER A 18 16.26 -20.81 -24.36
CA SER A 18 16.26 -21.40 -25.72
C SER A 18 16.23 -20.34 -26.84
N ASP A 19 17.36 -20.23 -27.54
CA ASP A 19 17.61 -20.06 -28.98
C ASP A 19 16.88 -19.02 -29.88
N CYS A 20 17.73 -18.24 -30.57
CA CYS A 20 17.47 -17.42 -31.77
C CYS A 20 17.33 -18.29 -33.06
N PRO A 21 17.00 -17.70 -34.24
CA PRO A 21 18.03 -17.04 -35.05
C PRO A 21 17.61 -15.76 -35.80
N SER A 22 18.66 -15.10 -36.29
CA SER A 22 18.89 -13.79 -36.91
C SER A 22 18.42 -13.57 -38.36
N ALA A 23 18.24 -12.28 -38.74
CA ALA A 23 18.55 -11.66 -40.05
C ALA A 23 18.51 -10.12 -39.88
N SER A 24 19.64 -9.40 -39.81
CA SER A 24 20.52 -8.85 -40.87
C SER A 24 20.01 -7.57 -41.57
N ASP A 25 20.82 -6.52 -41.38
CA ASP A 25 21.19 -5.43 -42.30
C ASP A 25 20.24 -4.26 -42.63
N GLY A 26 20.78 -3.04 -42.48
CA GLY A 26 20.22 -1.82 -43.07
C GLY A 26 20.71 -0.51 -42.46
N VAL A 27 21.98 -0.15 -42.70
CA VAL A 27 22.58 1.16 -42.45
C VAL A 27 22.02 2.21 -43.42
N CYS A 28 21.66 3.42 -42.94
CA CYS A 28 21.79 4.68 -43.70
C CYS A 28 21.48 5.92 -42.82
N GLU A 29 22.54 6.63 -42.43
CA GLU A 29 22.64 8.10 -42.34
C GLU A 29 23.41 8.53 -43.61
N PRO A 30 23.31 9.75 -44.19
CA PRO A 30 23.47 11.01 -43.45
C PRO A 30 22.72 12.25 -44.00
N GLU A 31 22.81 13.36 -43.25
CA GLU A 31 23.24 14.70 -43.69
C GLU A 31 22.46 15.87 -43.07
N SER A 32 23.26 16.72 -42.42
CA SER A 32 23.04 18.08 -41.97
C SER A 32 22.91 19.09 -43.10
N VAL A 33 22.03 20.11 -42.98
CA VAL A 33 22.30 21.49 -43.45
C VAL A 33 21.57 22.52 -42.56
N LEU A 34 22.27 23.64 -42.36
CA LEU A 34 22.04 24.83 -41.55
C LEU A 34 21.05 25.86 -42.17
N GLY A 35 20.60 26.84 -41.37
CA GLY A 35 20.23 28.19 -41.83
C GLY A 35 18.89 28.72 -41.27
N GLU A 36 18.89 29.53 -40.20
CA GLU A 36 18.66 31.01 -40.16
C GLU A 36 17.16 31.39 -40.00
N GLU A 37 16.74 31.83 -38.81
CA GLU A 37 16.58 33.23 -38.32
C GLU A 37 15.39 34.01 -38.92
N GLU A 38 14.43 34.41 -38.07
CA GLU A 38 14.00 35.82 -37.92
C GLU A 38 13.03 36.04 -36.73
N ALA A 39 13.43 37.02 -35.93
CA ALA A 39 12.83 37.90 -34.92
C ALA A 39 11.32 37.91 -34.56
N GLY A 40 11.06 38.24 -33.28
CA GLY A 40 9.74 38.64 -32.76
C GLY A 40 9.67 39.08 -31.28
N ALA A 41 10.34 40.18 -30.94
CA ALA A 41 10.26 41.10 -29.79
C ALA A 41 9.32 40.87 -28.56
N GLY A 42 9.87 41.12 -27.34
CA GLY A 42 9.06 41.25 -26.11
C GLY A 42 9.80 41.66 -24.81
N LYS A 43 10.42 42.85 -24.78
CA LYS A 43 10.79 43.76 -23.65
C LYS A 43 11.13 43.21 -22.23
N ARG A 44 12.37 43.50 -21.80
CA ARG A 44 12.82 43.63 -20.38
C ARG A 44 12.84 45.09 -19.93
N SER A 45 12.61 45.33 -18.63
CA SER A 45 13.15 46.41 -17.76
C SER A 45 12.19 46.60 -16.56
N ARG A 46 12.55 46.87 -15.30
CA ARG A 46 13.79 46.99 -14.52
C ARG A 46 13.38 47.01 -13.04
N THR A 47 14.35 46.65 -12.20
CA THR A 47 14.46 46.79 -10.74
C THR A 47 14.04 48.14 -10.14
N SER A 48 13.52 48.13 -8.90
CA SER A 48 13.92 49.12 -7.89
C SER A 48 13.77 48.59 -6.46
N SER A 49 14.77 48.97 -5.66
CA SER A 49 15.04 48.67 -4.25
C SER A 49 14.49 49.73 -3.30
N ARG A 50 14.16 49.36 -2.04
CA ARG A 50 14.36 50.13 -0.78
C ARG A 50 13.83 49.26 0.39
N ARG A 51 14.65 48.75 1.33
CA ARG A 51 15.33 49.43 2.48
C ARG A 51 14.30 50.18 3.32
N GLY A 52 14.00 49.93 4.58
CA GLY A 52 14.53 49.09 5.67
C GLY A 52 14.13 49.77 6.99
N LYS A 53 14.05 49.05 8.13
CA LYS A 53 14.47 49.50 9.47
C LYS A 53 14.16 48.47 10.55
N ARG A 54 15.01 48.53 11.57
CA ARG A 54 15.32 47.61 12.66
C ARG A 54 15.35 48.47 13.93
N ALA A 55 14.83 47.98 15.07
CA ALA A 55 15.15 48.39 16.45
C ALA A 55 14.17 47.66 17.41
N THR A 56 14.54 46.64 18.19
CA THR A 56 15.32 46.56 19.46
C THR A 56 14.50 46.76 20.76
N ALA A 57 14.53 45.69 21.56
CA ALA A 57 14.74 45.59 23.02
C ALA A 57 13.77 46.26 24.02
N GLY A 58 13.28 45.45 24.96
CA GLY A 58 12.74 45.85 26.26
C GLY A 58 12.47 44.63 27.16
N GLN A 59 13.32 44.42 28.17
CA GLN A 59 13.19 43.44 29.26
C GLN A 59 12.25 43.93 30.38
N LYS A 60 11.88 42.97 31.26
CA LYS A 60 11.28 43.04 32.62
C LYS A 60 9.82 42.55 32.65
N SER A 61 9.36 41.74 33.61
CA SER A 61 9.95 41.11 34.79
C SER A 61 8.95 40.06 35.31
N GLU A 62 9.46 38.93 35.79
CA GLU A 62 8.70 37.90 36.49
C GLU A 62 8.23 38.39 37.86
N THR A 63 7.02 37.99 38.27
CA THR A 63 6.60 38.00 39.68
C THR A 63 6.04 36.62 40.01
N GLU A 64 6.63 36.03 41.05
CA GLU A 64 6.33 34.74 41.65
C GLU A 64 4.99 34.78 42.40
N GLU A 65 3.89 34.43 41.76
CA GLU A 65 2.65 34.11 42.51
C GLU A 65 1.68 33.17 41.75
N GLY A 66 2.19 32.38 40.79
CA GLY A 66 1.39 31.45 39.98
C GLY A 66 1.81 29.98 40.05
N ARG A 67 2.77 29.63 40.90
CA ARG A 67 3.47 28.33 40.84
C ARG A 67 2.98 27.28 41.86
N LYS A 68 1.79 27.44 42.44
CA LYS A 68 1.26 26.46 43.43
C LYS A 68 -0.15 25.94 43.16
N GLU A 69 -0.74 26.21 41.99
CA GLU A 69 -2.11 25.76 41.69
C GLU A 69 -2.24 24.85 40.46
N THR A 70 -1.15 24.51 39.78
CA THR A 70 -1.18 23.67 38.56
C THR A 70 -0.55 22.28 38.71
N GLU A 71 -0.11 21.91 39.92
CA GLU A 71 0.49 20.59 40.20
C GLU A 71 -0.46 19.62 40.94
N ALA A 72 -1.62 20.10 41.39
CA ALA A 72 -2.65 19.28 42.06
C ALA A 72 -3.72 18.68 41.10
N ARG A 73 -3.68 19.01 39.81
CA ARG A 73 -4.57 18.43 38.78
C ARG A 73 -3.92 17.36 37.90
N ARG A 74 -2.72 16.90 38.25
CA ARG A 74 -1.93 15.93 37.46
C ARG A 74 -1.83 14.54 38.09
N ARG A 75 -2.70 14.19 39.06
CA ARG A 75 -2.70 12.88 39.73
C ARG A 75 -4.05 12.14 39.77
N GLU A 76 -5.06 12.58 39.00
CA GLU A 76 -6.35 11.89 38.88
C GLU A 76 -6.79 11.68 37.42
N ALA A 77 -5.84 11.31 36.55
CA ALA A 77 -6.14 10.87 35.17
C ALA A 77 -5.48 9.53 34.80
N GLU A 78 -4.91 8.83 35.78
CA GLU A 78 -4.37 7.47 35.64
C GLU A 78 -5.26 6.46 36.38
N ALA A 79 -6.52 6.34 35.95
CA ALA A 79 -7.36 5.20 36.25
C ALA A 79 -8.57 5.19 35.30
N GLY A 80 -8.60 4.24 34.36
CA GLY A 80 -9.81 3.88 33.62
C GLY A 80 -9.84 4.28 32.15
N SER A 81 -9.42 3.35 31.29
CA SER A 81 -10.16 2.91 30.10
C SER A 81 -9.25 2.05 29.21
N SER A 82 -8.86 0.87 29.72
CA SER A 82 -8.36 -0.22 28.90
C SER A 82 -9.56 -0.86 28.19
N GLY A 83 -9.67 -0.64 26.89
CA GLY A 83 -10.76 -1.18 26.08
C GLY A 83 -10.68 -0.66 24.66
N GLU A 84 -9.54 -0.79 23.98
CA GLU A 84 -9.52 -0.64 22.53
C GLU A 84 -10.26 -1.83 21.91
N SER A 85 -11.39 -1.55 21.29
CA SER A 85 -12.19 -2.50 20.53
C SER A 85 -11.35 -3.06 19.39
N ARG A 86 -11.07 -4.37 19.47
CA ARG A 86 -10.56 -5.18 18.35
C ARG A 86 -11.56 -5.10 17.19
N ASP A 87 -11.24 -4.31 16.17
CA ASP A 87 -11.91 -4.39 14.87
C ASP A 87 -11.36 -5.63 14.16
N VAL A 88 -12.05 -6.75 14.36
CA VAL A 88 -11.89 -7.97 13.55
C VAL A 88 -12.26 -7.62 12.11
N VAL A 89 -11.38 -7.98 11.17
CA VAL A 89 -11.58 -7.78 9.73
C VAL A 89 -12.94 -8.36 9.34
N LYS A 90 -13.92 -7.47 9.10
CA LYS A 90 -15.25 -7.87 8.66
C LYS A 90 -15.13 -8.48 7.28
N THR A 91 -15.55 -9.73 7.15
CA THR A 91 -15.69 -10.45 5.88
C THR A 91 -16.55 -9.61 4.93
N VAL A 92 -15.93 -9.04 3.90
CA VAL A 92 -16.64 -8.28 2.86
C VAL A 92 -17.15 -9.27 1.84
N ILE A 93 -18.46 -9.28 1.61
CA ILE A 93 -19.08 -10.08 0.56
C ILE A 93 -18.62 -9.52 -0.78
N VAL A 94 -17.88 -10.31 -1.56
CA VAL A 94 -17.36 -9.90 -2.87
C VAL A 94 -18.10 -10.63 -3.98
N ARG A 95 -18.72 -9.86 -4.86
CA ARG A 95 -19.03 -10.28 -6.24
C ARG A 95 -17.96 -9.65 -7.12
N GLY A 96 -17.20 -10.40 -7.92
CA GLY A 96 -16.11 -9.86 -8.76
C GLY A 96 -14.69 -10.04 -8.19
N LYS A 97 -13.69 -9.46 -8.86
CA LYS A 97 -12.25 -9.71 -8.57
C LYS A 97 -11.70 -8.96 -7.34
N ALA A 98 -12.39 -7.93 -6.87
CA ALA A 98 -11.96 -7.11 -5.75
C ALA A 98 -13.13 -6.63 -4.88
N ALA A 99 -12.92 -6.65 -3.56
CA ALA A 99 -13.82 -6.12 -2.55
C ALA A 99 -13.98 -4.61 -2.65
N VAL A 100 -15.20 -4.16 -2.38
CA VAL A 100 -15.44 -2.74 -2.07
C VAL A 100 -14.72 -2.39 -0.77
N ASP A 101 -14.06 -1.25 -0.74
CA ASP A 101 -13.43 -0.71 0.47
C ASP A 101 -14.43 -0.70 1.66
N THR A 102 -14.01 -1.33 2.77
CA THR A 102 -14.78 -1.47 4.02
C THR A 102 -15.29 -0.15 4.60
N GLU A 103 -14.68 0.98 4.24
CA GLU A 103 -15.12 2.30 4.68
C GLU A 103 -16.26 2.88 3.82
N CYS A 104 -16.54 2.29 2.65
CA CYS A 104 -17.66 2.68 1.78
C CYS A 104 -18.99 2.06 2.26
N LYS A 105 -19.38 2.33 3.51
CA LYS A 105 -20.55 1.72 4.19
C LYS A 105 -21.85 1.76 3.38
N ALA A 106 -22.00 2.75 2.49
CA ALA A 106 -23.18 2.89 1.63
C ALA A 106 -23.28 1.82 0.53
N GLN A 107 -22.14 1.29 0.06
CA GLN A 107 -22.04 0.41 -1.12
C GLN A 107 -21.60 -1.02 -0.79
N ILE A 108 -21.18 -1.29 0.46
CA ILE A 108 -20.86 -2.65 0.92
C ILE A 108 -22.08 -3.57 0.74
N GLY A 109 -21.87 -4.71 0.08
CA GLY A 109 -22.91 -5.71 -0.24
C GLY A 109 -23.87 -5.31 -1.36
N LYS A 110 -23.87 -4.04 -1.80
CA LYS A 110 -24.75 -3.54 -2.87
C LYS A 110 -24.03 -3.35 -4.20
N ALA A 111 -22.73 -3.08 -4.15
CA ALA A 111 -21.88 -2.90 -5.31
C ALA A 111 -20.66 -3.82 -5.25
N HIS A 112 -19.96 -3.87 -6.37
CA HIS A 112 -18.65 -4.48 -6.50
C HIS A 112 -17.69 -3.54 -7.22
N VAL A 113 -16.39 -3.79 -7.09
CA VAL A 113 -15.38 -3.10 -7.89
C VAL A 113 -15.54 -3.52 -9.35
N TYR A 114 -15.68 -2.54 -10.23
CA TYR A 114 -15.82 -2.73 -11.66
C TYR A 114 -14.54 -3.32 -12.26
N SER A 115 -14.70 -4.31 -13.13
CA SER A 115 -13.61 -4.90 -13.90
C SER A 115 -13.95 -4.98 -15.38
N ALA A 116 -13.03 -4.57 -16.25
CA ALA A 116 -13.10 -4.75 -17.70
C ALA A 116 -12.15 -5.89 -18.10
N GLY A 117 -12.66 -7.13 -18.16
CA GLY A 117 -11.84 -8.30 -18.46
C GLY A 117 -10.83 -8.60 -17.34
N SER A 118 -9.53 -8.49 -17.63
CA SER A 118 -8.45 -8.62 -16.63
C SER A 118 -8.20 -7.32 -15.85
N GLU A 119 -8.72 -6.19 -16.32
CA GLU A 119 -8.45 -4.89 -15.71
C GLU A 119 -9.42 -4.60 -14.57
N VAL A 120 -8.91 -4.57 -13.33
CA VAL A 120 -9.66 -4.17 -12.14
C VAL A 120 -9.47 -2.68 -11.91
N PHE A 121 -10.57 -1.91 -11.84
CA PHE A 121 -10.51 -0.46 -11.58
C PHE A 121 -10.43 -0.18 -10.07
N ASP A 122 -9.31 -0.61 -9.49
CA ASP A 122 -8.93 -0.39 -8.09
C ASP A 122 -7.44 -0.04 -8.03
N ALA A 123 -7.12 1.04 -7.33
CA ALA A 123 -5.75 1.45 -7.11
C ALA A 123 -5.54 1.93 -5.67
N VAL A 124 -4.53 1.35 -5.02
CA VAL A 124 -4.00 1.79 -3.74
C VAL A 124 -2.70 2.53 -3.98
N LEU A 125 -2.67 3.79 -3.60
CA LEU A 125 -1.53 4.68 -3.79
C LEU A 125 -0.94 5.07 -2.45
N ASN A 126 0.40 5.16 -2.39
CA ASN A 126 1.12 5.53 -1.19
C ASN A 126 2.14 6.65 -1.46
N GLN A 127 2.40 7.49 -0.47
CA GLN A 127 3.38 8.56 -0.56
C GLN A 127 4.01 8.81 0.82
N THR A 128 5.33 8.62 0.89
CA THR A 128 6.10 8.94 2.09
C THR A 128 7.14 10.03 1.81
N ASN A 129 7.18 11.02 2.69
CA ASN A 129 8.20 12.06 2.76
C ASN A 129 8.51 12.36 4.24
N LEU A 130 9.67 11.88 4.68
CA LEU A 130 10.17 12.00 6.04
C LEU A 130 10.45 13.45 6.42
N GLN A 131 10.93 14.27 5.48
CA GLN A 131 11.28 15.67 5.74
C GLN A 131 10.08 16.48 6.24
N PHE A 132 8.87 16.16 5.74
CA PHE A 132 7.64 16.86 6.07
C PHE A 132 6.65 16.01 6.88
N ASN A 133 7.08 14.87 7.44
CA ASN A 133 6.22 13.89 8.14
C ASN A 133 4.94 13.55 7.35
N ASN A 134 5.09 13.40 6.03
CA ASN A 134 4.02 12.91 5.18
C ASN A 134 4.17 11.39 5.07
N ASN A 135 3.14 10.67 5.49
CA ASN A 135 2.97 9.25 5.23
C ASN A 135 1.49 9.08 4.90
N LYS A 136 1.18 9.15 3.60
CA LYS A 136 -0.17 9.38 3.08
C LYS A 136 -0.57 8.29 2.12
N PHE A 137 -1.84 7.94 2.14
CA PHE A 137 -2.42 7.02 1.18
C PHE A 137 -3.54 7.69 0.39
N TYR A 138 -3.82 7.10 -0.77
CA TYR A 138 -4.98 7.41 -1.59
C TYR A 138 -5.50 6.12 -2.22
N ILE A 139 -6.72 5.73 -1.90
CA ILE A 139 -7.44 4.60 -2.50
C ILE A 139 -8.46 5.19 -3.48
N ILE A 140 -8.57 4.59 -4.65
CA ILE A 140 -9.59 4.91 -5.64
C ILE A 140 -10.16 3.64 -6.24
N GLN A 141 -11.49 3.53 -6.24
CA GLN A 141 -12.24 2.38 -6.75
C GLN A 141 -13.37 2.87 -7.66
N LEU A 142 -13.52 2.23 -8.83
CA LEU A 142 -14.73 2.36 -9.63
C LEU A 142 -15.69 1.25 -9.19
N LEU A 143 -16.86 1.62 -8.70
CA LEU A 143 -17.88 0.71 -8.18
C LEU A 143 -19.03 0.58 -9.18
N GLN A 144 -19.53 -0.63 -9.36
CA GLN A 144 -20.75 -0.95 -10.10
C GLN A 144 -21.78 -1.57 -9.15
N GLU A 145 -22.98 -0.99 -9.09
CA GLU A 145 -24.07 -1.51 -8.29
C GLU A 145 -24.64 -2.80 -8.90
N ASN A 146 -24.90 -3.80 -8.05
CA ASN A 146 -25.33 -5.14 -8.46
C ASN A 146 -26.70 -5.13 -9.14
N SER A 147 -27.58 -4.22 -8.72
CA SER A 147 -29.00 -4.24 -9.08
C SER A 147 -29.35 -3.31 -10.25
N ALA A 148 -28.59 -2.22 -10.43
CA ALA A 148 -29.07 -1.05 -11.19
C ALA A 148 -28.16 -0.62 -12.35
N GLY A 149 -27.02 -1.29 -12.59
CA GLY A 149 -26.05 -0.86 -13.61
C GLY A 149 -25.51 0.56 -13.37
N CYS A 150 -25.71 1.09 -12.16
CA CYS A 150 -25.23 2.40 -11.74
C CYS A 150 -23.77 2.31 -11.33
N PHE A 151 -22.99 3.29 -11.76
CA PHE A 151 -21.58 3.42 -11.46
C PHE A 151 -21.34 4.54 -10.46
N SER A 152 -20.35 4.37 -9.60
CA SER A 152 -19.85 5.40 -8.70
C SER A 152 -18.34 5.32 -8.59
N VAL A 153 -17.67 6.44 -8.33
CA VAL A 153 -16.24 6.44 -8.03
C VAL A 153 -16.05 6.72 -6.55
N TRP A 154 -15.49 5.75 -5.84
CA TRP A 154 -15.09 5.88 -4.45
C TRP A 154 -13.64 6.32 -4.35
N MET A 155 -13.38 7.28 -3.48
CA MET A 155 -12.05 7.78 -3.17
C MET A 155 -11.89 7.89 -1.67
N ARG A 156 -10.76 7.42 -1.12
CA ARG A 156 -10.43 7.58 0.30
C ARG A 156 -8.97 7.94 0.45
N TRP A 157 -8.66 8.92 1.30
CA TRP A 157 -7.30 9.41 1.47
C TRP A 157 -7.04 9.88 2.88
N GLY A 158 -5.79 9.82 3.30
CA GLY A 158 -5.44 10.26 4.65
C GLY A 158 -4.04 9.84 5.05
N ARG A 159 -3.82 9.84 6.36
CA ARG A 159 -2.57 9.37 6.96
C ARG A 159 -2.57 7.84 7.05
N VAL A 160 -1.43 7.22 6.76
CA VAL A 160 -1.29 5.76 6.87
C VAL A 160 -1.60 5.28 8.31
N GLY A 161 -2.26 4.14 8.46
CA GLY A 161 -2.83 3.70 9.74
C GLY A 161 -4.14 4.36 10.22
N LYS A 162 -4.64 5.41 9.54
CA LYS A 162 -5.89 6.10 9.90
C LYS A 162 -6.95 5.95 8.80
N VAL A 163 -8.22 6.07 9.18
CA VAL A 163 -9.37 5.94 8.26
C VAL A 163 -9.32 6.97 7.13
N GLY A 164 -8.97 8.23 7.47
CA GLY A 164 -8.86 9.33 6.51
C GLY A 164 -10.20 10.01 6.21
N GLN A 165 -10.23 10.76 5.10
CA GLN A 165 -11.41 11.34 4.50
C GLN A 165 -11.80 10.53 3.27
N SER A 166 -13.07 10.61 2.88
CA SER A 166 -13.58 9.89 1.71
C SER A 166 -14.55 10.73 0.89
N SER A 167 -14.77 10.30 -0.36
CA SER A 167 -15.74 10.87 -1.29
C SER A 167 -16.32 9.76 -2.15
N LEU A 168 -17.64 9.75 -2.30
CA LEU A 168 -18.36 8.88 -3.22
C LEU A 168 -19.01 9.75 -4.29
N VAL A 169 -18.59 9.58 -5.55
CA VAL A 169 -19.12 10.36 -6.68
C VAL A 169 -20.06 9.48 -7.50
N PRO A 170 -21.39 9.69 -7.41
CA PRO A 170 -22.35 8.94 -8.22
C PRO A 170 -22.25 9.36 -9.70
N CYS A 171 -22.22 8.38 -10.59
CA CYS A 171 -22.17 8.59 -12.04
C CYS A 171 -23.44 8.11 -12.76
N GLY A 172 -24.39 7.48 -12.05
CA GLY A 172 -25.57 6.88 -12.66
C GLY A 172 -25.17 5.80 -13.65
N ASN A 173 -25.89 5.63 -14.76
CA ASN A 173 -25.60 4.58 -15.74
C ASN A 173 -24.47 4.94 -16.72
N ASP A 174 -23.73 6.03 -16.48
CA ASP A 174 -22.66 6.50 -17.35
C ASP A 174 -21.30 5.95 -16.91
N LEU A 175 -20.94 4.80 -17.48
CA LEU A 175 -19.64 4.15 -17.27
C LEU A 175 -18.47 5.03 -17.75
N ASN A 176 -18.63 5.73 -18.87
CA ASN A 176 -17.55 6.52 -19.46
C ASN A 176 -17.20 7.71 -18.56
N LYS A 177 -18.21 8.35 -17.98
CA LYS A 177 -18.01 9.37 -16.96
C LYS A 177 -17.30 8.83 -15.73
N ALA A 178 -17.68 7.65 -15.24
CA ALA A 178 -17.01 7.02 -14.10
C ALA A 178 -15.53 6.71 -14.39
N LYS A 179 -15.23 6.12 -15.55
CA LYS A 179 -13.85 5.89 -16.01
C LYS A 179 -13.05 7.18 -16.14
N SER A 180 -13.61 8.19 -16.79
CA SER A 180 -12.94 9.49 -16.96
C SER A 180 -12.59 10.14 -15.62
N ILE A 181 -13.50 10.08 -14.63
CA ILE A 181 -13.24 10.60 -13.28
C ILE A 181 -12.12 9.81 -12.60
N PHE A 182 -12.17 8.48 -12.69
CA PHE A 182 -11.16 7.58 -12.13
C PHE A 182 -9.78 7.87 -12.73
N GLU A 183 -9.65 7.82 -14.05
CA GLU A 183 -8.39 7.98 -14.79
C GLU A 183 -7.81 9.38 -14.60
N LYS A 184 -8.65 10.42 -14.63
CA LYS A 184 -8.22 11.80 -14.36
C LYS A 184 -7.66 11.96 -12.95
N LYS A 185 -8.28 11.31 -11.94
CA LYS A 185 -7.79 11.36 -10.56
C LYS A 185 -6.51 10.56 -10.41
N PHE A 186 -6.41 9.39 -11.02
CA PHE A 186 -5.18 8.61 -11.05
C PHE A 186 -4.03 9.43 -11.62
N LEU A 187 -4.19 9.98 -12.84
CA LEU A 187 -3.20 10.82 -13.51
C LEU A 187 -2.80 12.07 -12.68
N ASP A 188 -3.75 12.74 -12.02
CA ASP A 188 -3.43 13.89 -11.15
C ASP A 188 -2.51 13.50 -9.97
N LYS A 189 -2.77 12.33 -9.37
CA LYS A 189 -2.06 11.82 -8.19
C LYS A 189 -0.73 11.16 -8.51
N THR A 190 -0.62 10.47 -9.64
CA THR A 190 0.55 9.65 -10.00
C THR A 190 1.38 10.24 -11.13
N LYS A 191 0.80 11.12 -11.97
CA LYS A 191 1.38 11.57 -13.24
C LYS A 191 1.60 10.45 -14.27
N ASN A 192 0.93 9.31 -14.10
CA ASN A 192 0.93 8.19 -15.02
C ASN A 192 -0.48 7.99 -15.58
N GLU A 193 -0.57 7.54 -16.83
CA GLU A 193 -1.85 7.14 -17.42
C GLU A 193 -2.32 5.79 -16.85
N TRP A 194 -3.63 5.62 -16.72
CA TRP A 194 -4.20 4.38 -16.17
C TRP A 194 -4.03 3.18 -17.11
N SER A 195 -4.13 3.41 -18.41
CA SER A 195 -3.87 2.43 -19.49
C SER A 195 -2.44 1.90 -19.43
N GLU A 196 -1.47 2.75 -19.10
CA GLU A 196 -0.04 2.42 -19.10
C GLU A 196 0.49 2.01 -17.72
N ARG A 197 -0.41 1.74 -16.75
CA ARG A 197 -0.05 1.38 -15.37
C ARG A 197 0.86 0.14 -15.23
N GLY A 198 0.94 -0.70 -16.27
CA GLY A 198 1.92 -1.79 -16.32
C GLY A 198 3.38 -1.31 -16.30
N ASN A 199 3.63 -0.15 -16.92
CA ASN A 199 4.93 0.53 -17.00
C ASN A 199 4.99 1.73 -16.05
N PHE A 200 4.37 1.60 -14.87
CA PHE A 200 4.28 2.70 -13.91
C PHE A 200 5.65 3.25 -13.52
N GLU A 201 5.85 4.56 -13.68
CA GLU A 201 7.07 5.24 -13.27
C GLU A 201 6.83 6.17 -12.08
N LYS A 202 7.64 5.98 -11.04
CA LYS A 202 7.54 6.78 -9.83
C LYS A 202 8.02 8.22 -10.06
N VAL A 203 7.09 9.18 -10.05
CA VAL A 203 7.41 10.62 -10.09
C VAL A 203 7.65 11.20 -8.68
N GLU A 204 8.71 12.00 -8.55
CA GLU A 204 9.06 12.70 -7.31
C GLU A 204 7.93 13.62 -6.85
N GLY A 205 7.64 13.62 -5.54
CA GLY A 205 6.59 14.46 -4.96
C GLY A 205 5.15 14.03 -5.30
N LYS A 206 4.96 12.94 -6.05
CA LYS A 206 3.64 12.35 -6.37
C LYS A 206 3.39 11.08 -5.56
N TYR A 207 2.23 10.45 -5.73
CA TYR A 207 1.96 9.13 -5.16
C TYR A 207 2.64 8.04 -5.98
N ASP A 208 2.98 6.94 -5.33
CA ASP A 208 3.41 5.68 -5.95
C ASP A 208 2.25 4.68 -5.90
N MET A 209 2.23 3.70 -6.79
CA MET A 209 1.20 2.67 -6.85
C MET A 209 1.68 1.41 -6.13
N VAL A 210 0.86 0.90 -5.21
CA VAL A 210 1.09 -0.40 -4.58
C VAL A 210 0.47 -1.47 -5.47
N LYS A 211 1.30 -2.39 -5.99
CA LYS A 211 0.82 -3.48 -6.84
C LYS A 211 0.11 -4.52 -5.96
N LEU A 212 -1.17 -4.73 -6.24
CA LEU A 212 -2.01 -5.72 -5.57
C LEU A 212 -2.43 -6.82 -6.55
N ASP A 213 -2.39 -8.06 -6.08
CA ASP A 213 -2.91 -9.22 -6.79
C ASP A 213 -4.41 -9.37 -6.51
N TYR A 214 -5.23 -9.23 -7.55
CA TYR A 214 -6.68 -9.46 -7.50
C TYR A 214 -7.07 -10.83 -8.06
N SER A 215 -6.11 -11.68 -8.40
CA SER A 215 -6.33 -12.99 -9.05
C SER A 215 -6.87 -14.03 -8.08
N LEU A 216 -6.56 -13.90 -6.79
CA LEU A 216 -7.01 -14.84 -5.76
C LEU A 216 -8.48 -14.66 -5.36
N GLY A 217 -9.12 -13.57 -5.79
CA GLY A 217 -10.45 -13.19 -5.32
C GLY A 217 -10.46 -12.93 -3.80
N ASP A 218 -11.34 -12.05 -3.34
CA ASP A 218 -11.59 -11.94 -1.89
C ASP A 218 -12.52 -13.09 -1.44
N GLY A 219 -12.01 -14.32 -1.57
CA GLY A 219 -12.72 -15.56 -1.35
C GLY A 219 -13.21 -15.71 0.09
N LYS A 220 -14.37 -15.10 0.37
CA LYS A 220 -15.51 -15.67 1.09
C LYS A 220 -16.75 -14.86 0.72
N GLY A 221 -17.23 -15.11 -0.51
CA GLY A 221 -18.65 -14.95 -0.82
C GLY A 221 -19.28 -16.33 -0.69
N ASP A 222 -19.91 -16.62 0.45
CA ASP A 222 -21.01 -17.58 0.43
C ASP A 222 -21.99 -17.07 -0.63
N GLU A 223 -22.08 -17.77 -1.75
CA GLU A 223 -23.25 -17.69 -2.59
C GLU A 223 -24.43 -18.23 -1.78
N GLU A 224 -25.05 -17.38 -0.97
CA GLU A 224 -26.39 -17.62 -0.48
C GLU A 224 -27.33 -17.49 -1.68
N GLN A 225 -27.37 -18.54 -2.51
CA GLN A 225 -28.50 -18.77 -3.39
C GLN A 225 -29.72 -18.95 -2.49
N GLY A 226 -30.70 -18.07 -2.68
CA GLY A 226 -31.90 -18.01 -1.87
C GLY A 226 -32.56 -19.38 -1.71
N ARG A 227 -32.46 -19.93 -0.51
CA ARG A 227 -33.34 -20.99 -0.04
C ARG A 227 -34.22 -20.38 1.04
N GLY A 228 -35.48 -20.16 0.68
CA GLY A 228 -36.52 -19.76 1.60
C GLY A 228 -36.53 -20.69 2.82
N LYS A 229 -36.66 -20.07 3.99
CA LYS A 229 -36.77 -20.68 5.32
C LYS A 229 -37.49 -22.02 5.30
N VAL A 230 -36.76 -23.09 5.58
CA VAL A 230 -37.28 -24.23 6.34
C VAL A 230 -36.22 -24.57 7.38
N ALA A 231 -36.63 -24.54 8.65
CA ALA A 231 -35.79 -24.84 9.79
C ALA A 231 -35.16 -26.22 9.67
N GLY A 232 -33.83 -26.28 9.78
CA GLY A 232 -33.04 -27.51 9.77
C GLY A 232 -31.59 -27.14 9.96
N ASP A 233 -31.09 -27.39 11.17
CA ASP A 233 -29.69 -27.31 11.55
C ASP A 233 -28.87 -28.22 10.62
N GLN A 234 -28.12 -27.64 9.68
CA GLN A 234 -27.10 -28.34 8.92
C GLN A 234 -25.77 -27.64 9.16
N GLU A 235 -25.11 -28.07 10.23
CA GLU A 235 -23.69 -27.94 10.43
C GLU A 235 -22.98 -28.42 9.16
N ARG A 236 -22.13 -27.59 8.56
CA ARG A 236 -21.27 -28.02 7.45
C ARG A 236 -20.44 -29.17 7.98
N VAL A 237 -20.71 -30.39 7.53
CA VAL A 237 -19.91 -31.57 7.88
C VAL A 237 -18.53 -31.35 7.26
N THR A 238 -17.58 -30.83 8.03
CA THR A 238 -16.18 -30.88 7.65
C THR A 238 -15.76 -32.35 7.62
N PRO A 239 -15.18 -32.85 6.53
CA PRO A 239 -14.70 -34.22 6.47
C PRO A 239 -13.77 -34.52 7.64
N ASP A 240 -13.80 -35.72 8.20
CA ASP A 240 -12.86 -36.07 9.28
C ASP A 240 -11.42 -36.03 8.78
N CYS A 241 -10.56 -35.26 9.46
CA CYS A 241 -9.13 -35.17 9.16
C CYS A 241 -8.45 -36.52 9.37
N ARG A 242 -7.68 -36.97 8.37
CA ARG A 242 -7.00 -38.28 8.38
C ARG A 242 -5.62 -38.25 9.03
N LEU A 243 -5.11 -37.07 9.36
CA LEU A 243 -3.79 -36.89 9.98
C LEU A 243 -3.76 -37.20 11.48
N ASP A 244 -2.60 -37.61 11.99
CA ASP A 244 -2.36 -37.78 13.43
C ASP A 244 -2.58 -36.45 14.16
N ARG A 245 -3.13 -36.49 15.37
CA ARG A 245 -3.44 -35.29 16.14
C ARG A 245 -2.24 -34.37 16.34
N ARG A 246 -1.02 -34.92 16.52
CA ARG A 246 0.19 -34.10 16.66
C ARG A 246 0.56 -33.37 15.37
N VAL A 247 0.25 -33.97 14.23
CA VAL A 247 0.44 -33.35 12.91
C VAL A 247 -0.61 -32.26 12.69
N GLN A 248 -1.87 -32.50 13.08
CA GLN A 248 -2.91 -31.47 13.03
C GLN A 248 -2.56 -30.26 13.88
N GLU A 249 -2.11 -30.48 15.13
CA GLU A 249 -1.67 -29.41 16.04
C GLU A 249 -0.47 -28.63 15.48
N LEU A 250 0.49 -29.32 14.85
CA LEU A 250 1.61 -28.68 14.16
C LEU A 250 1.15 -27.83 12.97
N LEU A 251 0.27 -28.36 12.11
CA LEU A 251 -0.25 -27.65 10.95
C LEU A 251 -1.05 -26.42 11.36
N GLN A 252 -1.91 -26.53 12.37
CA GLN A 252 -2.64 -25.39 12.93
C GLN A 252 -1.69 -24.31 13.46
N LEU A 253 -0.58 -24.70 14.10
CA LEU A 253 0.41 -23.76 14.61
C LEU A 253 1.15 -23.02 13.48
N ILE A 254 1.58 -23.72 12.43
CA ILE A 254 2.42 -23.12 11.37
C ILE A 254 1.60 -22.44 10.27
N CYS A 255 0.31 -22.79 10.12
CA CYS A 255 -0.62 -22.20 9.16
C CYS A 255 -1.58 -21.17 9.80
N ASP A 256 -1.27 -20.68 11.00
CA ASP A 256 -2.06 -19.64 11.66
C ASP A 256 -1.85 -18.27 10.99
N LEU A 257 -2.78 -17.91 10.10
CA LEU A 257 -2.80 -16.61 9.43
C LEU A 257 -2.91 -15.44 10.41
N GLN A 258 -3.60 -15.62 11.55
CA GLN A 258 -3.74 -14.56 12.54
C GLN A 258 -2.40 -14.29 13.23
N ALA A 259 -1.66 -15.34 13.59
CA ALA A 259 -0.31 -15.18 14.15
C ALA A 259 0.65 -14.52 13.15
N MET A 260 0.54 -14.85 11.86
CA MET A 260 1.30 -14.20 10.78
C MET A 260 0.95 -12.70 10.67
N GLU A 261 -0.35 -12.34 10.72
CA GLU A 261 -0.81 -10.95 10.74
C GLU A 261 -0.28 -10.18 11.94
N GLU A 262 -0.35 -10.75 13.15
CA GLU A 262 0.16 -10.14 14.37
C GLU A 262 1.67 -9.85 14.28
N THR A 263 2.43 -10.76 13.69
CA THR A 263 3.89 -10.63 13.49
C THR A 263 4.24 -9.43 12.60
N VAL A 264 3.58 -9.26 11.46
CA VAL A 264 3.86 -8.12 10.55
C VAL A 264 3.29 -6.80 11.07
N LEU A 265 2.22 -6.82 11.87
CA LEU A 265 1.72 -5.65 12.60
C LEU A 265 2.74 -5.14 13.63
N GLU A 266 3.40 -6.05 14.36
CA GLU A 266 4.46 -5.69 15.30
C GLU A 266 5.60 -4.95 14.59
N MET A 267 5.97 -5.41 13.39
CA MET A 267 6.95 -4.80 12.48
C MET A 267 6.47 -3.49 11.80
N LYS A 268 5.26 -3.02 12.16
CA LYS A 268 4.62 -1.77 11.71
C LYS A 268 4.14 -1.76 10.26
N TYR A 269 3.87 -2.93 9.68
CA TYR A 269 3.26 -3.02 8.36
C TYR A 269 1.76 -2.65 8.37
N ASP A 270 1.26 -1.95 7.35
CA ASP A 270 -0.15 -1.56 7.24
C ASP A 270 -0.98 -2.60 6.48
N ILE A 271 -1.43 -3.64 7.20
CA ILE A 271 -2.28 -4.72 6.66
C ILE A 271 -3.61 -4.19 6.10
N LYS A 272 -4.16 -3.11 6.66
CA LYS A 272 -5.47 -2.59 6.24
C LYS A 272 -5.46 -2.09 4.80
N LYS A 273 -4.30 -1.73 4.26
CA LYS A 273 -4.16 -1.20 2.89
C LYS A 273 -3.54 -2.16 1.92
N ALA A 274 -2.57 -2.92 2.39
CA ALA A 274 -1.97 -3.99 1.64
C ALA A 274 -2.22 -5.29 2.42
N PRO A 275 -3.42 -5.88 2.26
CA PRO A 275 -3.70 -7.18 2.85
C PRO A 275 -2.66 -8.19 2.36
N LEU A 276 -2.23 -9.07 3.26
CA LEU A 276 -1.10 -9.98 3.01
C LEU A 276 -1.35 -10.90 1.81
N GLY A 277 -2.60 -11.32 1.60
CA GLY A 277 -2.98 -12.16 0.46
C GLY A 277 -3.02 -11.45 -0.89
N LYS A 278 -2.83 -10.12 -0.92
CA LYS A 278 -2.87 -9.32 -2.15
C LYS A 278 -1.54 -8.67 -2.47
N LEU A 279 -0.54 -8.71 -1.58
CA LEU A 279 0.76 -8.15 -1.91
C LEU A 279 1.42 -9.01 -2.99
N THR A 280 1.89 -8.40 -4.09
CA THR A 280 2.57 -9.16 -5.14
C THR A 280 4.03 -9.38 -4.77
N GLY A 281 4.59 -10.54 -5.17
CA GLY A 281 6.03 -10.77 -5.09
C GLY A 281 6.86 -9.71 -5.83
N GLU A 282 6.30 -9.08 -6.87
CA GLU A 282 6.91 -7.93 -7.52
C GLU A 282 7.03 -6.71 -6.57
N GLN A 283 5.99 -6.40 -5.79
CA GLN A 283 6.03 -5.33 -4.80
C GLN A 283 7.06 -5.63 -3.70
N VAL A 284 7.15 -6.88 -3.24
CA VAL A 284 8.17 -7.32 -2.27
C VAL A 284 9.57 -7.15 -2.85
N LYS A 285 9.80 -7.59 -4.10
CA LYS A 285 11.07 -7.39 -4.82
C LYS A 285 11.45 -5.91 -4.93
N MET A 286 10.50 -5.05 -5.26
CA MET A 286 10.71 -3.60 -5.30
C MET A 286 11.04 -3.03 -3.90
N GLY A 287 10.53 -3.64 -2.82
CA GLY A 287 10.95 -3.38 -1.44
C GLY A 287 12.42 -3.72 -1.20
N TYR A 288 12.89 -4.89 -1.62
CA TYR A 288 14.29 -5.30 -1.50
C TYR A 288 15.23 -4.37 -2.27
N VAL A 289 14.85 -3.95 -3.48
CA VAL A 289 15.62 -2.98 -4.27
C VAL A 289 15.79 -1.66 -3.50
N SER A 290 14.74 -1.18 -2.82
CA SER A 290 14.87 0.02 -1.97
C SER A 290 15.74 -0.21 -0.74
N LEU A 291 15.64 -1.37 -0.07
CA LEU A 291 16.51 -1.71 1.04
C LEU A 291 17.98 -1.81 0.62
N LYS A 292 18.26 -2.33 -0.58
CA LYS A 292 19.60 -2.36 -1.14
C LYS A 292 20.17 -0.96 -1.31
N ARG A 293 19.37 -0.02 -1.82
CA ARG A 293 19.76 1.39 -1.92
C ARG A 293 20.07 2.01 -0.55
N ILE A 294 19.33 1.63 0.50
CA ILE A 294 19.63 2.04 1.89
C ILE A 294 20.93 1.41 2.36
N GLU A 295 21.13 0.10 2.15
CA GLU A 295 22.37 -0.61 2.49
C GLU A 295 23.59 0.08 1.87
N ASP A 296 23.52 0.43 0.59
CA ASP A 296 24.59 1.14 -0.12
C ASP A 296 24.87 2.51 0.50
N CYS A 297 23.83 3.24 0.91
CA CYS A 297 23.99 4.49 1.64
C CYS A 297 24.71 4.26 2.98
N LEU A 298 24.34 3.23 3.73
CA LEU A 298 24.96 2.90 5.02
C LEU A 298 26.43 2.48 4.86
N ASN A 299 26.73 1.64 3.87
CA ASN A 299 28.08 1.16 3.58
C ASN A 299 29.02 2.29 3.15
N ARG A 300 28.50 3.25 2.36
CA ARG A 300 29.23 4.47 1.95
C ARG A 300 29.26 5.55 3.04
N LYS A 301 28.61 5.31 4.18
CA LYS A 301 28.39 6.31 5.25
C LYS A 301 27.75 7.60 4.71
N ALA A 302 26.92 7.48 3.67
CA ALA A 302 26.16 8.58 3.12
C ALA A 302 25.12 9.04 4.15
N THR A 303 25.05 10.35 4.37
CA THR A 303 24.14 10.97 5.34
C THR A 303 23.35 12.09 4.69
N GLY A 304 22.34 12.61 5.41
CA GLY A 304 21.53 13.72 4.92
C GLY A 304 20.57 13.28 3.81
N ARG A 305 20.60 13.99 2.67
CA ARG A 305 19.56 13.90 1.63
C ARG A 305 19.43 12.51 1.00
N GLN A 306 20.55 11.88 0.63
CA GLN A 306 20.56 10.59 -0.07
C GLN A 306 19.91 9.48 0.75
N LEU A 307 20.25 9.38 2.04
CA LEU A 307 19.69 8.37 2.93
C LEU A 307 18.18 8.60 3.17
N VAL A 308 17.78 9.87 3.31
CA VAL A 308 16.36 10.21 3.51
C VAL A 308 15.53 9.87 2.28
N GLU A 309 16.05 10.13 1.07
CA GLU A 309 15.39 9.75 -0.18
C GLU A 309 15.26 8.23 -0.32
N ALA A 310 16.30 7.47 0.01
CA ALA A 310 16.25 6.00 0.01
C ALA A 310 15.22 5.46 1.02
N CYS A 311 15.15 6.05 2.21
CA CYS A 311 14.11 5.70 3.21
C CYS A 311 12.70 6.09 2.74
N ASN A 312 12.53 7.26 2.12
CA ASN A 312 11.25 7.69 1.54
C ASN A 312 10.75 6.69 0.50
N GLU A 313 11.65 6.23 -0.38
CA GLU A 313 11.36 5.24 -1.41
C GLU A 313 10.88 3.92 -0.78
N PHE A 314 11.62 3.40 0.20
CA PHE A 314 11.26 2.16 0.90
C PHE A 314 9.87 2.25 1.55
N TYR A 315 9.61 3.27 2.37
CA TYR A 315 8.31 3.42 3.04
C TYR A 315 7.16 3.81 2.12
N THR A 316 7.48 4.25 0.90
CA THR A 316 6.47 4.48 -0.14
C THR A 316 6.08 3.15 -0.78
N ARG A 317 7.04 2.27 -1.06
CA ARG A 317 6.78 0.94 -1.64
C ARG A 317 6.20 -0.05 -0.65
N ILE A 318 6.61 0.01 0.61
CA ILE A 318 6.17 -0.90 1.66
C ILE A 318 5.41 -0.08 2.71
N PRO A 319 4.06 -0.09 2.69
CA PRO A 319 3.26 0.73 3.59
C PRO A 319 3.50 0.40 5.06
N HIS A 320 3.83 1.41 5.85
CA HIS A 320 4.06 1.28 7.29
C HIS A 320 3.18 2.23 8.09
N ASP A 321 2.62 1.75 9.20
CA ASP A 321 1.90 2.57 10.17
C ASP A 321 2.80 2.99 11.34
N PHE A 322 3.18 4.27 11.33
CA PHE A 322 3.93 4.92 12.42
C PHE A 322 3.06 5.78 13.33
N GLY A 323 1.73 5.66 13.23
CA GLY A 323 0.79 6.56 13.90
C GLY A 323 1.08 8.01 13.50
N LEU A 324 1.05 8.94 14.46
CA LEU A 324 1.32 10.38 14.21
C LEU A 324 2.82 10.73 14.16
N LYS A 325 3.70 9.78 14.49
CA LYS A 325 5.15 10.01 14.52
C LYS A 325 5.71 10.05 13.10
N THR A 326 6.78 10.80 12.92
CA THR A 326 7.56 10.79 11.68
C THR A 326 8.13 9.39 11.44
N PRO A 327 8.03 8.84 10.22
CA PRO A 327 8.69 7.58 9.90
C PRO A 327 10.19 7.66 10.26
N PRO A 328 10.74 6.66 10.98
CA PRO A 328 12.13 6.69 11.41
C PRO A 328 13.08 6.47 10.23
N LEU A 329 14.23 7.13 10.26
CA LEU A 329 15.30 6.82 9.31
C LEU A 329 15.96 5.48 9.66
N ILE A 330 16.26 4.69 8.65
CA ILE A 330 17.04 3.45 8.79
C ILE A 330 18.52 3.84 8.74
N ARG A 331 19.19 3.85 9.89
CA ARG A 331 20.56 4.36 10.07
C ARG A 331 21.55 3.27 10.46
N THR A 332 21.06 2.14 10.96
CA THR A 332 21.90 1.05 11.45
C THR A 332 21.68 -0.22 10.65
N LYS A 333 22.70 -1.09 10.60
CA LYS A 333 22.56 -2.43 10.01
C LYS A 333 21.49 -3.26 10.72
N LYS A 334 21.27 -3.03 12.01
CA LYS A 334 20.23 -3.71 12.78
C LYS A 334 18.83 -3.32 12.30
N GLU A 335 18.55 -2.03 12.18
CA GLU A 335 17.26 -1.53 11.65
C GLU A 335 17.04 -2.00 10.20
N LEU A 336 18.11 -2.03 9.39
CA LEU A 336 18.04 -2.58 8.03
C LEU A 336 17.66 -4.06 8.07
N GLN A 337 18.30 -4.86 8.92
CA GLN A 337 18.01 -6.29 9.06
C GLN A 337 16.57 -6.53 9.52
N GLU A 338 16.05 -5.73 10.46
CA GLU A 338 14.64 -5.78 10.89
C GLU A 338 13.69 -5.57 9.70
N LYS A 339 14.04 -4.71 8.74
CA LYS A 339 13.25 -4.50 7.51
C LYS A 339 13.44 -5.58 6.46
N VAL A 340 14.60 -6.22 6.40
CA VAL A 340 14.82 -7.41 5.58
C VAL A 340 13.94 -8.55 6.08
N THR A 341 13.94 -8.81 7.38
CA THR A 341 13.10 -9.84 8.01
C THR A 341 11.61 -9.58 7.80
N LEU A 342 11.17 -8.31 7.78
CA LEU A 342 9.81 -7.98 7.38
C LEU A 342 9.51 -8.42 5.93
N LEU A 343 10.39 -8.16 4.97
CA LEU A 343 10.16 -8.56 3.57
C LEU A 343 10.19 -10.09 3.40
N GLU A 344 11.06 -10.79 4.13
CA GLU A 344 11.11 -12.25 4.16
C GLU A 344 9.76 -12.81 4.67
N ALA A 345 9.28 -12.29 5.81
CA ALA A 345 7.99 -12.68 6.35
C ALA A 345 6.83 -12.39 5.38
N LEU A 346 6.83 -11.23 4.71
CA LEU A 346 5.79 -10.91 3.72
C LEU A 346 5.81 -11.87 2.53
N SER A 347 6.99 -12.29 2.07
CA SER A 347 7.15 -13.28 1.00
C SER A 347 6.64 -14.67 1.43
N ASP A 348 7.02 -15.12 2.63
CA ASP A 348 6.59 -16.41 3.17
C ASP A 348 5.08 -16.46 3.36
N ILE A 349 4.49 -15.38 3.86
CA ILE A 349 3.04 -15.26 4.04
C ILE A 349 2.30 -15.25 2.70
N GLU A 350 2.82 -14.54 1.68
CA GLU A 350 2.22 -14.56 0.32
C GLU A 350 2.16 -16.00 -0.22
N ILE A 351 3.26 -16.76 -0.07
CA ILE A 351 3.34 -18.16 -0.49
C ILE A 351 2.38 -19.03 0.33
N ALA A 352 2.35 -18.84 1.65
CA ALA A 352 1.46 -19.58 2.54
C ALA A 352 -0.02 -19.35 2.19
N ILE A 353 -0.43 -18.11 1.95
CA ILE A 353 -1.80 -17.78 1.55
C ILE A 353 -2.14 -18.40 0.19
N LYS A 354 -1.21 -18.36 -0.78
CA LYS A 354 -1.39 -19.01 -2.09
C LYS A 354 -1.53 -20.52 -1.96
N LEU A 355 -0.80 -21.14 -1.03
CA LEU A 355 -0.89 -22.57 -0.77
C LEU A 355 -2.24 -22.92 -0.12
N VAL A 356 -2.63 -22.22 0.95
CA VAL A 356 -3.90 -22.45 1.66
C VAL A 356 -5.11 -22.24 0.74
N THR A 357 -5.10 -21.19 -0.10
CA THR A 357 -6.20 -20.90 -1.02
C THR A 357 -6.38 -21.96 -2.11
N ARG A 358 -5.30 -22.64 -2.54
CA ARG A 358 -5.39 -23.73 -3.53
C ARG A 358 -6.02 -25.00 -2.97
N VAL A 359 -5.83 -25.27 -1.68
CA VAL A 359 -6.30 -26.51 -1.04
C VAL A 359 -7.80 -26.46 -0.74
N SER A 360 -8.36 -25.26 -0.53
CA SER A 360 -9.79 -25.06 -0.24
C SER A 360 -10.76 -25.39 -1.38
N ASP A 361 -10.27 -25.74 -2.58
CA ASP A 361 -11.09 -26.17 -3.72
C ASP A 361 -11.33 -27.70 -3.75
N THR A 362 -10.97 -28.42 -2.69
CA THR A 362 -11.10 -29.87 -2.58
C THR A 362 -12.16 -30.29 -1.57
N GLU A 363 -12.72 -31.50 -1.76
CA GLU A 363 -13.68 -32.13 -0.82
C GLU A 363 -12.98 -32.76 0.41
N GLU A 364 -11.68 -32.52 0.59
CA GLU A 364 -10.87 -33.05 1.68
C GLU A 364 -10.90 -32.11 2.89
N HIS A 365 -10.53 -32.62 4.08
CA HIS A 365 -10.43 -31.77 5.25
C HIS A 365 -9.34 -30.71 5.00
N PRO A 366 -9.51 -29.42 5.37
CA PRO A 366 -8.54 -28.36 5.04
C PRO A 366 -7.10 -28.53 5.57
N LEU A 367 -6.89 -29.49 6.48
CA LEU A 367 -5.55 -29.86 6.98
C LEU A 367 -4.96 -31.09 6.28
N ASP A 368 -5.79 -31.90 5.63
CA ASP A 368 -5.34 -33.02 4.78
C ASP A 368 -4.85 -32.46 3.44
#